data_AF-A0A524CPY1-F1
#
_entry.id   AF-A0A524CPY1-F1
#
_cell.length_a   1.000
_cell.length_b   1.000
_cell.length_c   1.000
_cell.angle_alpha   90.00
_cell.angle_beta   90.00
_cell.angle_gamma   90.00
#
_symmetry.space_group_name_H-M   'P 1'
#
loop_
_entity.id
_entity.type
_entity.pdbx_description
1 polymer ?
#
loop_
_entity_poly.entity_id
_entity_poly.type
_entity_poly.pdbx_seq_one_letter_code
_entity_poly.pdbx_strand_id
1 'polypeptide(L)'
;MRVRKRKNLKKKNSALVLLFLLPLIGFSCVAGLFLYMLYDINSFTFELEPPETDNFTALEDINITRLEEMAHIFDYRNMKFNSPIGYPVDVTFKEYHNYSYKNIDYWHHTDNGALHNAYALAAACLRYKVALEEGDEEGVENATREVKFFVKAMSNLIAAPNGGLGINPETGVWYPGVLSRFACSYEDAVQYHPFMLEDHVRHHNGTGKYKNWRIRLKTSRDEVSGYYLGWATVLKFIDPDVNEDSKWCVERVKLMVEQVLRHWKVESNWLVLDHDGTPTGSDINSPDWQLIGLRIGATAHPEKYEALYKYAAAKMLYLGQASMGDWPNAGFEYYAWMLAGNSMFTLILLEDDPDLRNHYIKLYQSGMYNTLKYHRNAYANILHLVFMEMLKKEQRIQFNNPDYPDKDVKWDVLDQLWRFHESNWCPIRNYNLSDRPHSTRTTSLNPEIRKKELDPTREKWLDFIEEHPIGWMYSWMIDVFKMDQEV
;
A
#
# COMPACT_ATOMS: atom_id res chain seq x y z
N MET A 1 -14.50 78.76 -20.77
CA MET A 1 -14.60 77.32 -20.46
C MET A 1 -15.47 77.14 -19.21
N ARG A 2 -16.70 76.62 -19.30
CA ARG A 2 -17.58 76.41 -18.13
C ARG A 2 -17.14 75.15 -17.38
N VAL A 3 -16.46 75.30 -16.25
CA VAL A 3 -16.18 74.18 -15.33
C VAL A 3 -17.48 73.79 -14.62
N ARG A 4 -18.19 72.79 -15.16
CA ARG A 4 -19.34 72.19 -14.48
C ARG A 4 -18.82 71.40 -13.27
N LYS A 5 -19.01 71.90 -12.04
CA LYS A 5 -18.89 71.09 -10.82
C LYS A 5 -19.88 69.93 -10.93
N ARG A 6 -19.39 68.74 -11.27
CA ARG A 6 -20.20 67.51 -11.34
C ARG A 6 -20.63 67.13 -9.91
N LYS A 7 -21.76 67.67 -9.45
CA LYS A 7 -22.42 67.18 -8.23
C LYS A 7 -22.63 65.66 -8.37
N ASN A 8 -22.34 64.92 -7.31
CA ASN A 8 -22.47 63.45 -7.21
C ASN A 8 -21.36 62.60 -7.86
N LEU A 9 -20.21 63.15 -8.28
CA LEU A 9 -19.11 62.34 -8.86
C LEU A 9 -18.62 61.24 -7.90
N LYS A 10 -18.44 61.55 -6.60
CA LYS A 10 -18.06 60.56 -5.58
C LYS A 10 -19.11 59.45 -5.47
N LYS A 11 -20.39 59.79 -5.40
CA LYS A 11 -21.49 58.81 -5.35
C LYS A 11 -21.54 57.91 -6.59
N LYS A 12 -21.32 58.48 -7.78
CA LYS A 12 -21.26 57.72 -9.05
C LYS A 12 -20.05 56.79 -9.11
N ASN A 13 -18.88 57.25 -8.68
CA ASN A 13 -17.67 56.42 -8.63
C ASN A 13 -17.80 55.30 -7.58
N SER A 14 -18.37 55.59 -6.40
CA SER A 14 -18.68 54.56 -5.42
C SER A 14 -19.68 53.52 -5.95
N ALA A 15 -20.71 53.94 -6.67
CA ALA A 15 -21.66 53.01 -7.30
C ALA A 15 -21.01 52.16 -8.41
N LEU A 16 -20.13 52.76 -9.23
CA LEU A 16 -19.34 52.04 -10.23
C LEU A 16 -18.38 51.02 -9.60
N VAL A 17 -17.66 51.41 -8.53
CA VAL A 17 -16.78 50.51 -7.79
C VAL A 17 -17.58 49.36 -7.16
N LEU A 18 -18.74 49.65 -6.55
CA LEU A 18 -19.63 48.61 -6.01
C LEU A 18 -20.09 47.64 -7.11
N LEU A 19 -20.51 48.16 -8.28
CA LEU A 19 -20.92 47.34 -9.42
C LEU A 19 -19.78 46.46 -9.96
N PHE A 20 -18.53 46.93 -9.90
CA PHE A 20 -17.35 46.13 -10.27
C PHE A 20 -16.95 45.11 -9.19
N LEU A 21 -17.17 45.42 -7.90
CA LEU A 21 -16.85 44.52 -6.80
C LEU A 21 -17.92 43.44 -6.60
N LEU A 22 -19.18 43.70 -6.95
CA LEU A 22 -20.28 42.74 -6.80
C LEU A 22 -20.00 41.38 -7.48
N PRO A 23 -19.52 41.32 -8.75
CA PRO A 23 -19.10 40.06 -9.37
C PRO A 23 -17.93 39.38 -8.65
N LEU A 24 -16.95 40.16 -8.17
CA LEU A 24 -15.78 39.62 -7.47
C LEU A 24 -16.17 39.03 -6.10
N ILE A 25 -17.04 39.73 -5.36
CA ILE A 25 -17.61 39.27 -4.10
C ILE A 25 -18.46 38.02 -4.35
N GLY A 26 -19.34 38.04 -5.36
CA GLY A 26 -20.16 36.89 -5.74
C GLY A 26 -19.32 35.66 -6.08
N PHE A 27 -18.30 35.82 -6.93
CA PHE A 27 -17.36 34.74 -7.26
C PHE A 27 -16.60 34.24 -6.03
N SER A 28 -16.11 35.14 -5.17
CA SER A 28 -15.36 34.77 -3.96
C SER A 28 -16.26 34.04 -2.95
N CYS A 29 -17.53 34.41 -2.83
CA CYS A 29 -18.50 33.70 -2.00
C CYS A 29 -18.81 32.30 -2.55
N VAL A 30 -18.98 32.16 -3.88
CA VAL A 30 -19.19 30.86 -4.53
C VAL A 30 -17.96 29.97 -4.38
N ALA A 31 -16.76 30.50 -4.65
CA ALA A 31 -15.50 29.77 -4.50
C ALA A 31 -15.24 29.40 -3.03
N GLY A 32 -15.50 30.30 -2.09
CA GLY A 32 -15.37 30.04 -0.66
C GLY A 32 -16.35 28.98 -0.16
N LEU A 33 -17.60 29.01 -0.64
CA LEU A 33 -18.58 27.97 -0.34
C LEU A 33 -18.17 26.63 -0.96
N PHE A 34 -17.70 26.62 -2.21
CA PHE A 34 -17.17 25.41 -2.85
C PHE A 34 -16.01 24.79 -2.07
N LEU A 35 -15.05 25.61 -1.62
CA LEU A 35 -13.94 25.15 -0.77
C LEU A 35 -14.44 24.64 0.58
N TYR A 36 -15.44 25.29 1.18
CA TYR A 36 -16.09 24.82 2.42
C TYR A 36 -16.78 23.46 2.21
N MET A 37 -17.48 23.26 1.09
CA MET A 37 -18.14 21.99 0.77
C MET A 37 -17.10 20.88 0.57
N LEU A 38 -16.02 21.14 -0.16
CA LEU A 38 -14.92 20.18 -0.30
C LEU A 38 -14.29 19.86 1.05
N TYR A 39 -14.11 20.85 1.91
CA TYR A 39 -13.61 20.65 3.27
C TYR A 39 -14.56 19.78 4.11
N ASP A 40 -15.86 20.09 4.10
CA ASP A 40 -16.89 19.35 4.85
C ASP A 40 -17.06 17.91 4.33
N ILE A 41 -16.98 17.68 3.02
CA ILE A 41 -17.00 16.31 2.46
C ILE A 41 -15.76 15.53 2.87
N ASN A 42 -14.59 16.15 2.81
CA ASN A 42 -13.35 15.51 3.24
C ASN A 42 -13.34 15.25 4.76
N SER A 43 -13.94 16.10 5.59
CA SER A 43 -13.89 15.91 7.04
C SER A 43 -14.55 14.63 7.53
N PHE A 44 -15.59 14.15 6.84
CA PHE A 44 -16.21 12.84 7.15
C PHE A 44 -15.31 11.64 6.89
N THR A 45 -14.25 11.81 6.10
CA THR A 45 -13.25 10.76 5.87
C THR A 45 -12.05 10.86 6.82
N PHE A 46 -11.87 11.97 7.56
CA PHE A 46 -10.62 12.24 8.30
C PHE A 46 -10.80 12.61 9.78
N GLU A 47 -11.89 13.25 10.18
CA GLU A 47 -12.23 13.53 11.59
C GLU A 47 -13.11 12.41 12.14
N LEU A 48 -12.67 11.17 11.94
CA LEU A 48 -13.35 10.02 12.54
C LEU A 48 -13.17 10.07 14.06
N GLU A 49 -14.25 9.73 14.77
CA GLU A 49 -14.15 9.45 16.20
C GLU A 49 -13.49 8.08 16.43
N PRO A 50 -12.88 7.85 17.59
CA PRO A 50 -12.42 6.52 17.98
C PRO A 50 -13.51 5.46 17.77
N PRO A 51 -13.16 4.26 17.26
CA PRO A 51 -14.12 3.17 17.13
C PRO A 51 -14.79 2.83 18.46
N GLU A 52 -16.12 2.74 18.47
CA GLU A 52 -16.88 2.28 19.62
C GLU A 52 -16.62 0.78 19.88
N THR A 53 -15.82 0.47 20.90
CA THR A 53 -15.44 -0.90 21.27
C THR A 53 -16.63 -1.77 21.68
N ASP A 54 -17.72 -1.17 22.13
CA ASP A 54 -18.96 -1.89 22.49
C ASP A 54 -19.60 -2.60 21.29
N ASN A 55 -19.24 -2.20 20.07
CA ASN A 55 -19.70 -2.87 18.86
C ASN A 55 -18.75 -3.98 18.38
N PHE A 56 -17.59 -4.17 19.01
CA PHE A 56 -16.64 -5.20 18.63
C PHE A 56 -17.18 -6.57 19.06
N THR A 57 -16.85 -7.61 18.30
CA THR A 57 -17.07 -8.98 18.74
C THR A 57 -16.30 -9.20 20.03
N ALA A 58 -16.99 -9.69 21.07
CA ALA A 58 -16.39 -9.95 22.37
C ALA A 58 -15.19 -10.90 22.21
N LEU A 59 -14.11 -10.67 22.96
CA LEU A 59 -12.86 -11.42 22.80
C LEU A 59 -13.07 -12.93 23.02
N GLU A 60 -13.97 -13.30 23.93
CA GLU A 60 -14.37 -14.68 24.22
C GLU A 60 -15.11 -15.37 23.06
N ASP A 61 -15.74 -14.60 22.17
CA ASP A 61 -16.46 -15.12 21.00
C ASP A 61 -15.54 -15.28 19.78
N ILE A 62 -14.34 -14.69 19.80
CA ILE A 62 -13.35 -14.82 18.73
C ILE A 62 -12.59 -16.14 18.88
N ASN A 63 -12.84 -17.08 17.97
CA ASN A 63 -12.16 -18.37 17.96
C ASN A 63 -10.77 -18.27 17.29
N ILE A 64 -9.72 -18.18 18.10
CA ILE A 64 -8.33 -18.09 17.65
C ILE A 64 -7.89 -19.34 16.87
N THR A 65 -8.26 -20.54 17.33
CA THR A 65 -7.95 -21.79 16.62
C THR A 65 -8.54 -21.78 15.22
N ARG A 66 -9.74 -21.23 15.05
CA ARG A 66 -10.35 -21.09 13.73
C ARG A 66 -9.58 -20.11 12.83
N LEU A 67 -9.13 -18.98 13.38
CA LEU A 67 -8.30 -18.03 12.62
C LEU A 67 -6.96 -18.65 12.18
N GLU A 68 -6.37 -19.51 13.02
CA GLU A 68 -5.17 -20.29 12.70
C GLU A 68 -5.42 -21.32 11.58
N GLU A 69 -6.51 -22.09 11.67
CA GLU A 69 -6.93 -23.00 10.58
C GLU A 69 -7.10 -22.26 9.24
N MET A 70 -7.67 -21.06 9.27
CA MET A 70 -7.83 -20.23 8.08
C MET A 70 -6.48 -19.78 7.52
N ALA A 71 -5.55 -19.40 8.39
CA ALA A 71 -4.19 -19.05 8.01
C ALA A 71 -3.49 -20.21 7.28
N HIS A 72 -3.67 -21.46 7.70
CA HIS A 72 -3.16 -22.64 6.98
C HIS A 72 -3.86 -22.88 5.63
N ILE A 73 -5.16 -22.62 5.53
CA ILE A 73 -5.88 -22.72 4.25
C ILE A 73 -5.33 -21.71 3.24
N PHE A 74 -5.06 -20.47 3.66
CA PHE A 74 -4.46 -19.45 2.80
C PHE A 74 -3.07 -19.85 2.31
N ASP A 75 -2.23 -20.38 3.19
CA ASP A 75 -0.89 -20.85 2.86
C ASP A 75 -0.90 -21.98 1.83
N TYR A 76 -1.68 -23.03 2.10
CA TYR A 76 -1.84 -24.13 1.16
C TYR A 76 -2.31 -23.64 -0.20
N ARG A 77 -3.25 -22.68 -0.23
CA ARG A 77 -3.76 -22.11 -1.47
C ARG A 77 -2.72 -21.27 -2.18
N ASN A 78 -1.99 -20.43 -1.46
CA ASN A 78 -0.89 -19.66 -2.01
C ASN A 78 0.12 -20.61 -2.67
N MET A 79 0.51 -21.68 -1.99
CA MET A 79 1.47 -22.65 -2.51
C MET A 79 0.95 -23.49 -3.68
N LYS A 80 -0.35 -23.79 -3.69
CA LYS A 80 -0.96 -24.64 -4.73
C LYS A 80 -1.39 -23.87 -5.97
N PHE A 81 -1.83 -22.62 -5.80
CA PHE A 81 -2.54 -21.88 -6.82
C PHE A 81 -1.85 -20.58 -7.23
N ASN A 82 -1.00 -19.96 -6.40
CA ASN A 82 -0.13 -18.89 -6.93
C ASN A 82 0.98 -19.51 -7.77
N SER A 83 1.46 -18.74 -8.75
CA SER A 83 2.54 -19.20 -9.60
C SER A 83 3.91 -18.71 -9.11
N PRO A 84 4.91 -19.60 -8.93
CA PRO A 84 6.27 -19.23 -8.51
C PRO A 84 7.04 -18.43 -9.58
N ILE A 85 6.42 -18.08 -10.69
CA ILE A 85 7.03 -17.36 -11.82
C ILE A 85 6.94 -15.84 -11.69
N GLY A 86 6.23 -15.32 -10.67
CA GLY A 86 6.04 -13.88 -10.46
C GLY A 86 4.63 -13.40 -10.79
N TYR A 87 3.64 -14.29 -10.87
CA TYR A 87 2.25 -13.93 -11.10
C TYR A 87 1.37 -14.39 -9.93
N PRO A 88 0.71 -13.47 -9.19
CA PRO A 88 -0.27 -13.83 -8.19
C PRO A 88 -1.57 -14.20 -8.88
N VAL A 89 -2.06 -15.40 -8.58
CA VAL A 89 -3.27 -15.93 -9.19
C VAL A 89 -4.32 -16.09 -8.11
N ASP A 90 -5.39 -15.32 -8.25
CA ASP A 90 -6.57 -15.50 -7.43
C ASP A 90 -7.46 -16.57 -8.06
N VAL A 91 -8.17 -17.35 -7.26
CA VAL A 91 -8.95 -18.49 -7.77
C VAL A 91 -10.37 -18.47 -7.22
N THR A 92 -11.34 -18.48 -8.14
CA THR A 92 -12.73 -18.85 -7.83
C THR A 92 -12.90 -20.35 -8.03
N PHE A 93 -13.50 -21.01 -7.04
CA PHE A 93 -13.82 -22.44 -7.08
C PHE A 93 -15.31 -22.65 -7.31
N LYS A 94 -15.68 -23.71 -8.04
CA LYS A 94 -17.09 -24.03 -8.34
C LYS A 94 -17.89 -24.31 -7.08
N GLU A 95 -17.26 -24.95 -6.11
CA GLU A 95 -17.89 -25.35 -4.86
C GLU A 95 -17.62 -24.39 -3.70
N TYR A 96 -17.47 -23.09 -3.96
CA TYR A 96 -17.11 -22.11 -2.93
C TYR A 96 -18.11 -22.07 -1.76
N HIS A 97 -19.40 -22.32 -2.03
CA HIS A 97 -20.47 -22.33 -1.02
C HIS A 97 -20.40 -23.49 0.00
N ASN A 98 -19.72 -24.59 -0.31
CA ASN A 98 -19.69 -25.78 0.56
C ASN A 98 -18.30 -26.10 1.12
N TYR A 99 -17.36 -25.17 0.97
CA TYR A 99 -16.00 -25.26 1.51
C TYR A 99 -15.14 -26.42 0.96
N SER A 100 -15.53 -27.07 -0.15
CA SER A 100 -14.80 -28.26 -0.65
C SER A 100 -13.61 -27.95 -1.56
N TYR A 101 -13.66 -26.85 -2.32
CA TYR A 101 -12.53 -26.25 -3.06
C TYR A 101 -11.76 -27.19 -3.99
N LYS A 102 -12.46 -28.15 -4.61
CA LYS A 102 -11.83 -29.18 -5.43
C LYS A 102 -11.69 -28.75 -6.88
N ASN A 103 -12.69 -28.06 -7.42
CA ASN A 103 -12.71 -27.70 -8.83
C ASN A 103 -12.59 -26.19 -9.01
N ILE A 104 -11.60 -25.79 -9.79
CA ILE A 104 -11.42 -24.40 -10.20
C ILE A 104 -12.54 -24.04 -11.18
N ASP A 105 -13.15 -22.88 -10.95
CA ASP A 105 -14.09 -22.27 -11.88
C ASP A 105 -13.38 -21.26 -12.77
N TYR A 106 -12.68 -20.31 -12.14
CA TYR A 106 -12.02 -19.22 -12.84
C TYR A 106 -10.71 -18.81 -12.16
N TRP A 107 -9.71 -18.51 -12.98
CA TRP A 107 -8.43 -17.95 -12.58
C TRP A 107 -8.47 -16.43 -12.75
N HIS A 108 -8.47 -15.72 -11.64
CA HIS A 108 -8.36 -14.27 -11.57
C HIS A 108 -6.89 -13.85 -11.57
N HIS A 109 -6.68 -12.60 -11.90
CA HIS A 109 -5.35 -12.07 -12.11
C HIS A 109 -5.29 -10.62 -11.60
N THR A 110 -4.18 -10.24 -10.97
CA THR A 110 -3.93 -8.88 -10.48
C THR A 110 -2.85 -8.20 -11.33
N ASP A 111 -2.87 -6.86 -11.45
CA ASP A 111 -1.81 -6.05 -12.10
C ASP A 111 -0.74 -5.55 -11.07
N ASN A 112 -0.72 -6.15 -9.87
CA ASN A 112 0.23 -5.87 -8.80
C ASN A 112 1.06 -7.09 -8.32
N GLY A 113 1.96 -7.59 -9.16
CA GLY A 113 2.67 -8.86 -8.96
C GLY A 113 3.72 -8.83 -7.85
N ALA A 114 4.63 -7.86 -7.88
CA ALA A 114 5.68 -7.72 -6.88
C ALA A 114 5.09 -7.38 -5.50
N LEU A 115 4.08 -6.51 -5.46
CA LEU A 115 3.44 -6.09 -4.22
C LEU A 115 2.73 -7.26 -3.52
N HIS A 116 1.93 -8.04 -4.25
CA HIS A 116 1.25 -9.20 -3.66
C HIS A 116 2.25 -10.26 -3.17
N ASN A 117 3.28 -10.58 -3.98
CA ASN A 117 4.32 -11.52 -3.57
C ASN A 117 5.05 -11.04 -2.31
N ALA A 118 5.27 -9.73 -2.16
CA ALA A 118 5.93 -9.17 -1.00
C ALA A 118 5.10 -9.30 0.29
N TYR A 119 3.78 -9.09 0.23
CA TYR A 119 2.92 -9.29 1.40
C TYR A 119 2.85 -10.76 1.83
N ALA A 120 2.73 -11.67 0.86
CA ALA A 120 2.73 -13.10 1.15
C ALA A 120 4.10 -13.56 1.71
N LEU A 121 5.20 -13.06 1.14
CA LEU A 121 6.55 -13.29 1.65
C LEU A 121 6.73 -12.72 3.07
N ALA A 122 6.26 -11.51 3.34
CA ALA A 122 6.34 -10.90 4.66
C ALA A 122 5.58 -11.74 5.71
N ALA A 123 4.38 -12.22 5.37
CA ALA A 123 3.60 -13.11 6.23
C ALA A 123 4.35 -14.43 6.50
N ALA A 124 4.92 -15.07 5.47
CA ALA A 124 5.69 -16.29 5.61
C ALA A 124 6.96 -16.08 6.47
N CYS A 125 7.66 -14.95 6.31
CA CYS A 125 8.81 -14.59 7.15
C CYS A 125 8.42 -14.39 8.63
N LEU A 126 7.25 -13.80 8.91
CA LEU A 126 6.74 -13.65 10.27
C LEU A 126 6.38 -15.00 10.89
N ARG A 127 5.74 -15.90 10.13
CA ARG A 127 5.47 -17.28 10.59
C ARG A 127 6.76 -18.04 10.88
N TYR A 128 7.76 -17.93 10.00
CA TYR A 128 9.09 -18.50 10.22
C TYR A 128 9.67 -18.01 11.55
N LYS A 129 9.60 -16.70 11.81
CA LYS A 129 10.10 -16.11 13.05
C LYS A 129 9.36 -16.66 14.28
N VAL A 130 8.03 -16.71 14.24
CA VAL A 130 7.22 -17.24 15.36
C VAL A 130 7.54 -18.70 15.62
N ALA A 131 7.57 -19.54 14.57
CA ALA A 131 7.92 -20.95 14.69
C ALA A 131 9.33 -21.15 15.26
N LEU A 132 10.29 -20.31 14.86
CA LEU A 132 11.65 -20.34 15.40
C LEU A 132 11.69 -19.98 16.90
N GLU A 133 10.94 -18.95 17.30
CA GLU A 133 10.84 -18.53 18.72
C GLU A 133 10.14 -19.56 19.60
N GLU A 134 9.18 -20.30 19.04
CA GLU A 134 8.43 -21.36 19.71
C GLU A 134 9.13 -22.74 19.70
N GLY A 135 10.20 -22.89 18.90
CA GLY A 135 10.89 -24.17 18.72
C GLY A 135 10.09 -25.19 17.91
N ASP A 136 9.17 -24.73 17.06
CA ASP A 136 8.39 -25.56 16.15
C ASP A 136 9.18 -25.85 14.86
N GLU A 137 9.89 -26.98 14.84
CA GLU A 137 10.71 -27.41 13.70
C GLU A 137 9.88 -27.61 12.42
N GLU A 138 8.66 -28.16 12.54
CA GLU A 138 7.78 -28.38 11.38
C GLU A 138 7.26 -27.04 10.84
N GLY A 139 6.90 -26.11 11.74
CA GLY A 139 6.55 -24.74 11.38
C GLY A 139 7.68 -24.00 10.67
N VAL A 140 8.92 -24.15 11.13
CA VAL A 140 10.11 -23.58 10.48
C VAL A 140 10.31 -24.16 9.09
N GLU A 141 10.22 -25.48 8.91
CA GLU A 141 10.38 -26.13 7.60
C GLU A 141 9.29 -25.66 6.62
N ASN A 142 8.03 -25.67 7.06
CA ASN A 142 6.90 -25.25 6.25
C ASN A 142 7.00 -23.78 5.83
N ALA A 143 7.29 -22.89 6.78
CA ALA A 143 7.45 -21.46 6.48
C ALA A 143 8.66 -21.20 5.57
N THR A 144 9.79 -21.90 5.77
CA THR A 144 10.97 -21.77 4.90
C THR A 144 10.66 -22.14 3.45
N ARG A 145 9.88 -23.22 3.24
CA ARG A 145 9.44 -23.63 1.90
C ARG A 145 8.63 -22.53 1.21
N GLU A 146 7.77 -21.83 1.93
CA GLU A 146 6.96 -20.72 1.40
C GLU A 146 7.81 -19.48 1.11
N VAL A 147 8.72 -19.12 2.03
CA VAL A 147 9.69 -18.05 1.82
C VAL A 147 10.49 -18.31 0.55
N LYS A 148 11.01 -19.53 0.37
CA LYS A 148 11.75 -19.93 -0.82
C LYS A 148 10.91 -19.84 -2.09
N PHE A 149 9.64 -20.23 -2.02
CA PHE A 149 8.70 -20.11 -3.12
C PHE A 149 8.55 -18.65 -3.59
N PHE A 150 8.31 -17.71 -2.67
CA PHE A 150 8.15 -16.29 -3.02
C PHE A 150 9.46 -15.60 -3.39
N VAL A 151 10.59 -15.95 -2.75
CA VAL A 151 11.92 -15.45 -3.15
C VAL A 151 12.27 -15.90 -4.57
N LYS A 152 11.88 -17.11 -4.97
CA LYS A 152 12.01 -17.58 -6.36
C LYS A 152 11.12 -16.77 -7.32
N ALA A 153 9.89 -16.44 -6.92
CA ALA A 153 9.02 -15.58 -7.72
C ALA A 153 9.62 -14.18 -7.92
N MET A 154 10.06 -13.52 -6.86
CA MET A 154 10.76 -12.23 -6.95
C MET A 154 12.04 -12.30 -7.77
N SER A 155 12.79 -13.40 -7.65
CA SER A 155 13.97 -13.66 -8.49
C SER A 155 13.63 -13.64 -9.97
N ASN A 156 12.51 -14.25 -10.37
CA ASN A 156 12.08 -14.31 -11.76
C ASN A 156 11.62 -12.94 -12.28
N LEU A 157 10.98 -12.13 -11.44
CA LEU A 157 10.59 -10.76 -11.79
C LEU A 157 11.78 -9.85 -12.12
N ILE A 158 12.97 -10.17 -11.62
CA ILE A 158 14.21 -9.46 -11.95
C ILE A 158 14.98 -10.21 -13.05
N ALA A 159 15.07 -11.53 -12.98
CA ALA A 159 15.86 -12.30 -13.94
C ALA A 159 15.29 -12.23 -15.36
N ALA A 160 13.96 -12.30 -15.51
CA ALA A 160 13.30 -12.36 -16.80
C ALA A 160 13.55 -11.12 -17.69
N PRO A 161 13.37 -9.87 -17.21
CA PRO A 161 13.69 -8.68 -18.01
C PRO A 161 15.19 -8.54 -18.29
N ASN A 162 16.06 -8.96 -17.37
CA ASN A 162 17.49 -8.70 -17.43
C ASN A 162 18.32 -9.82 -18.08
N GLY A 163 17.73 -10.99 -18.31
CA GLY A 163 18.40 -12.18 -18.86
C GLY A 163 19.08 -13.08 -17.82
N GLY A 164 19.14 -12.65 -16.56
CA GLY A 164 19.74 -13.41 -15.47
C GLY A 164 19.81 -12.61 -14.17
N LEU A 165 20.38 -13.24 -13.15
CA LEU A 165 20.73 -12.61 -11.87
C LEU A 165 22.23 -12.62 -11.67
N GLY A 166 22.76 -11.57 -11.05
CA GLY A 166 24.17 -11.47 -10.70
C GLY A 166 25.07 -11.00 -11.85
N ILE A 167 26.30 -11.50 -11.85
CA ILE A 167 27.28 -11.29 -12.91
C ILE A 167 26.98 -12.25 -14.06
N ASN A 168 26.87 -11.70 -15.26
CA ASN A 168 26.76 -12.51 -16.47
C ASN A 168 28.06 -13.31 -16.65
N PRO A 169 28.00 -14.65 -16.66
CA PRO A 169 29.20 -15.49 -16.74
C PRO A 169 29.93 -15.36 -18.08
N GLU A 170 29.24 -14.95 -19.15
CA GLU A 170 29.83 -14.81 -20.49
C GLU A 170 30.59 -13.49 -20.64
N THR A 171 30.12 -12.42 -19.98
CA THR A 171 30.70 -11.07 -20.15
C THR A 171 31.50 -10.59 -18.95
N GLY A 172 31.36 -11.22 -17.78
CA GLY A 172 31.94 -10.75 -16.53
C GLY A 172 31.34 -9.44 -16.00
N VAL A 173 30.29 -8.94 -16.64
CA VAL A 173 29.57 -7.73 -16.24
C VAL A 173 28.26 -8.13 -15.59
N TRP A 174 27.85 -7.40 -14.57
CA TRP A 174 26.52 -7.56 -13.97
C TRP A 174 25.40 -7.42 -15.00
N TYR A 175 24.37 -8.26 -14.85
CA TYR A 175 23.10 -8.02 -15.53
C TYR A 175 22.51 -6.66 -15.11
N PRO A 176 21.68 -6.02 -15.96
CA PRO A 176 20.97 -4.80 -15.59
C PRO A 176 20.00 -5.05 -14.41
N GLY A 177 19.49 -3.98 -13.81
CA GLY A 177 18.61 -4.03 -12.65
C GLY A 177 17.18 -3.60 -12.93
N VAL A 178 16.64 -3.91 -14.12
CA VAL A 178 15.26 -3.59 -14.48
C VAL A 178 14.31 -4.44 -13.64
N LEU A 179 13.36 -3.79 -12.98
CA LEU A 179 12.31 -4.47 -12.22
C LEU A 179 11.09 -4.66 -13.11
N SER A 180 10.53 -5.87 -13.17
CA SER A 180 9.22 -6.08 -13.80
C SER A 180 8.09 -6.05 -12.76
N ARG A 181 6.90 -5.71 -13.22
CA ARG A 181 5.65 -5.92 -12.47
C ARG A 181 5.29 -7.39 -12.46
N PHE A 182 5.52 -8.04 -13.61
CA PHE A 182 5.18 -9.42 -13.88
C PHE A 182 6.23 -10.10 -14.73
N ALA A 183 6.37 -11.38 -14.47
CA ALA A 183 7.04 -12.34 -15.33
C ALA A 183 6.26 -13.65 -15.29
N CYS A 184 6.15 -14.32 -16.43
CA CYS A 184 5.63 -15.67 -16.53
C CYS A 184 6.26 -16.42 -17.71
N SER A 185 6.30 -17.75 -17.63
CA SER A 185 6.67 -18.56 -18.79
C SER A 185 5.62 -18.44 -19.90
N TYR A 186 5.97 -18.82 -21.13
CA TYR A 186 4.99 -18.82 -22.22
C TYR A 186 3.84 -19.79 -21.92
N GLU A 187 4.17 -20.97 -21.42
CA GLU A 187 3.21 -22.02 -21.08
C GLU A 187 2.22 -21.55 -20.02
N ASP A 188 2.70 -20.89 -18.97
CA ASP A 188 1.84 -20.32 -17.92
C ASP A 188 1.03 -19.12 -18.43
N ALA A 189 1.60 -18.31 -19.32
CA ALA A 189 0.85 -17.24 -19.98
C ALA A 189 -0.32 -17.81 -20.79
N VAL A 190 -0.11 -18.89 -21.55
CA VAL A 190 -1.21 -19.55 -22.30
C VAL A 190 -2.25 -20.15 -21.36
N GLN A 191 -1.81 -20.81 -20.29
CA GLN A 191 -2.70 -21.57 -19.42
C GLN A 191 -3.49 -20.70 -18.43
N TYR A 192 -2.84 -19.69 -17.85
CA TYR A 192 -3.36 -18.94 -16.71
C TYR A 192 -3.49 -17.43 -16.98
N HIS A 193 -2.67 -16.86 -17.88
CA HIS A 193 -2.58 -15.42 -18.08
C HIS A 193 -2.59 -15.00 -19.56
N PRO A 194 -3.62 -15.38 -20.35
CA PRO A 194 -3.61 -15.17 -21.80
C PRO A 194 -3.52 -13.70 -22.19
N PHE A 195 -3.95 -12.78 -21.31
CA PHE A 195 -3.83 -11.34 -21.53
C PHE A 195 -2.37 -10.86 -21.69
N MET A 196 -1.39 -11.57 -21.12
CA MET A 196 0.04 -11.27 -21.27
C MET A 196 0.55 -11.51 -22.71
N LEU A 197 -0.22 -12.25 -23.50
CA LEU A 197 0.03 -12.52 -24.92
C LEU A 197 -0.62 -11.47 -25.83
N GLU A 198 -1.49 -10.63 -25.30
CA GLU A 198 -2.11 -9.52 -26.05
C GLU A 198 -1.09 -8.41 -26.31
N ASP A 199 -1.27 -7.71 -27.44
CA ASP A 199 -0.45 -6.56 -27.79
C ASP A 199 -0.77 -5.39 -26.86
N HIS A 200 0.24 -4.96 -26.10
CA HIS A 200 0.11 -3.87 -25.14
C HIS A 200 1.47 -3.21 -24.95
N VAL A 201 1.49 -1.88 -24.81
CA VAL A 201 2.69 -1.05 -24.61
C VAL A 201 3.48 -1.31 -23.31
N ARG A 202 3.09 -2.33 -22.55
CA ARG A 202 3.74 -2.76 -21.31
C ARG A 202 4.15 -4.23 -21.36
N HIS A 203 3.74 -4.98 -22.39
CA HIS A 203 4.00 -6.41 -22.51
C HIS A 203 5.20 -6.62 -23.42
N HIS A 204 6.20 -7.33 -22.91
CA HIS A 204 7.43 -7.61 -23.64
C HIS A 204 7.80 -9.09 -23.49
N ASN A 205 8.75 -9.53 -24.32
CA ASN A 205 9.44 -10.78 -24.07
C ASN A 205 10.57 -10.54 -23.07
N GLY A 206 10.90 -11.58 -22.29
CA GLY A 206 12.10 -11.57 -21.49
C GLY A 206 13.38 -11.55 -22.34
N THR A 207 14.53 -11.50 -21.66
CA THR A 207 15.84 -11.39 -22.29
C THR A 207 16.65 -12.68 -22.09
N GLY A 208 17.64 -12.95 -22.95
CA GLY A 208 18.58 -14.06 -22.78
C GLY A 208 17.88 -15.42 -22.70
N LYS A 209 18.15 -16.20 -21.64
CA LYS A 209 17.49 -17.50 -21.41
C LYS A 209 15.98 -17.39 -21.15
N TYR A 210 15.50 -16.19 -20.84
CA TYR A 210 14.08 -15.88 -20.61
C TYR A 210 13.40 -15.30 -21.86
N LYS A 211 13.99 -15.42 -23.06
CA LYS A 211 13.39 -14.87 -24.30
C LYS A 211 11.98 -15.37 -24.63
N ASN A 212 11.59 -16.53 -24.13
CA ASN A 212 10.25 -17.09 -24.30
C ASN A 212 9.31 -16.70 -23.15
N TRP A 213 9.79 -16.01 -22.11
CA TRP A 213 8.95 -15.54 -21.03
C TRP A 213 8.23 -14.27 -21.44
N ARG A 214 7.04 -14.06 -20.88
CA ARG A 214 6.29 -12.82 -20.98
C ARG A 214 6.55 -12.00 -19.74
N ILE A 215 6.86 -10.73 -19.94
CA ILE A 215 7.09 -9.77 -18.87
C ILE A 215 6.20 -8.56 -19.05
N ARG A 216 5.81 -7.94 -17.94
CA ARG A 216 5.13 -6.65 -17.94
C ARG A 216 5.97 -5.63 -17.20
N LEU A 217 6.28 -4.53 -17.87
CA LEU A 217 7.12 -3.45 -17.35
C LEU A 217 6.27 -2.21 -17.05
N LYS A 218 6.88 -1.02 -17.08
CA LYS A 218 6.35 0.21 -16.47
C LYS A 218 5.99 0.00 -15.00
N THR A 219 6.99 -0.52 -14.28
CA THR A 219 6.91 -0.84 -12.86
C THR A 219 6.68 0.42 -12.06
N SER A 220 5.52 0.48 -11.37
CA SER A 220 5.12 1.63 -10.58
C SER A 220 5.72 1.62 -9.17
N ARG A 221 5.68 2.76 -8.48
CA ARG A 221 6.30 2.88 -7.13
C ARG A 221 5.69 1.93 -6.09
N ASP A 222 4.43 1.58 -6.19
CA ASP A 222 3.78 0.53 -5.40
C ASP A 222 4.42 -0.85 -5.61
N GLU A 223 4.79 -1.20 -6.83
CA GLU A 223 5.50 -2.44 -7.11
C GLU A 223 6.93 -2.38 -6.54
N VAL A 224 7.60 -1.23 -6.64
CA VAL A 224 8.93 -1.02 -6.04
C VAL A 224 8.89 -1.14 -4.51
N SER A 225 7.84 -0.62 -3.84
CA SER A 225 7.71 -0.82 -2.38
C SER A 225 7.45 -2.29 -2.02
N GLY A 226 6.81 -3.06 -2.90
CA GLY A 226 6.75 -4.51 -2.81
C GLY A 226 8.15 -5.15 -2.77
N TYR A 227 9.03 -4.78 -3.72
CA TYR A 227 10.41 -5.28 -3.70
C TYR A 227 11.14 -4.95 -2.39
N TYR A 228 11.00 -3.72 -1.91
CA TYR A 228 11.60 -3.28 -0.65
C TYR A 228 11.11 -4.10 0.54
N LEU A 229 9.79 -4.24 0.69
CA LEU A 229 9.18 -5.02 1.78
C LEU A 229 9.62 -6.48 1.76
N GLY A 230 9.57 -7.12 0.59
CA GLY A 230 9.96 -8.52 0.43
C GLY A 230 11.42 -8.78 0.76
N TRP A 231 12.33 -7.92 0.27
CA TRP A 231 13.75 -8.05 0.59
C TRP A 231 14.04 -7.78 2.07
N ALA A 232 13.45 -6.73 2.64
CA ALA A 232 13.69 -6.36 4.03
C ALA A 232 13.21 -7.43 5.02
N THR A 233 12.05 -8.01 4.78
CA THR A 233 11.50 -9.06 5.66
C THR A 233 12.36 -10.32 5.62
N VAL A 234 12.85 -10.74 4.46
CA VAL A 234 13.79 -11.88 4.36
C VAL A 234 15.09 -11.57 5.09
N LEU A 235 15.70 -10.41 4.83
CA LEU A 235 16.96 -10.01 5.46
C LEU A 235 16.84 -9.84 6.98
N LYS A 236 15.65 -9.50 7.49
CA LYS A 236 15.42 -9.28 8.92
C LYS A 236 15.12 -10.56 9.69
N PHE A 237 14.32 -11.46 9.11
CA PHE A 237 13.68 -12.53 9.86
C PHE A 237 14.20 -13.93 9.53
N ILE A 238 14.80 -14.14 8.36
CA ILE A 238 15.27 -15.46 7.95
C ILE A 238 16.71 -15.64 8.40
N ASP A 239 16.94 -16.62 9.27
CA ASP A 239 18.27 -16.97 9.75
C ASP A 239 18.95 -17.92 8.74
N PRO A 240 20.04 -17.50 8.07
CA PRO A 240 20.73 -18.33 7.09
C PRO A 240 21.44 -19.55 7.71
N ASP A 241 21.62 -19.61 9.03
CA ASP A 241 22.34 -20.69 9.70
C ASP A 241 21.41 -21.86 10.11
N VAL A 242 20.09 -21.68 10.00
CA VAL A 242 19.10 -22.71 10.40
C VAL A 242 19.04 -23.88 9.42
N ASN A 243 18.98 -23.62 8.11
CA ASN A 243 18.99 -24.66 7.08
C ASN A 243 19.43 -24.12 5.69
N GLU A 244 19.71 -25.03 4.76
CA GLU A 244 20.17 -24.67 3.41
C GLU A 244 19.16 -23.86 2.59
N ASP A 245 17.86 -24.04 2.83
CA ASP A 245 16.83 -23.29 2.13
C ASP A 245 16.72 -21.86 2.65
N SER A 246 16.82 -21.64 3.97
CA SER A 246 16.95 -20.33 4.59
C SER A 246 18.20 -19.60 4.09
N LYS A 247 19.34 -20.29 4.06
CA LYS A 247 20.60 -19.76 3.49
C LYS A 247 20.42 -19.34 2.03
N TRP A 248 19.82 -20.19 1.22
CA TRP A 248 19.55 -19.89 -0.18
C TRP A 248 18.67 -18.65 -0.33
N CYS A 249 17.64 -18.48 0.50
CA CYS A 249 16.74 -17.33 0.46
C CYS A 249 17.48 -16.02 0.74
N VAL A 250 18.26 -15.98 1.82
CA VAL A 250 19.03 -14.80 2.22
C VAL A 250 20.06 -14.43 1.15
N GLU A 251 20.86 -15.39 0.69
CA GLU A 251 21.87 -15.16 -0.34
C GLU A 251 21.26 -14.75 -1.68
N ARG A 252 20.09 -15.30 -2.02
CA ARG A 252 19.36 -14.88 -3.22
C ARG A 252 18.86 -13.44 -3.12
N VAL A 253 18.31 -13.03 -1.97
CA VAL A 253 17.89 -11.65 -1.74
C VAL A 253 19.07 -10.69 -1.78
N LYS A 254 20.20 -11.02 -1.15
CA LYS A 254 21.44 -10.24 -1.26
C LYS A 254 21.86 -10.04 -2.71
N LEU A 255 21.80 -11.09 -3.53
CA LEU A 255 22.14 -11.00 -4.96
C LEU A 255 21.21 -10.06 -5.73
N MET A 256 19.90 -10.15 -5.49
CA MET A 256 18.89 -9.28 -6.11
C MET A 256 19.09 -7.81 -5.71
N VAL A 257 19.29 -7.55 -4.42
CA VAL A 257 19.54 -6.21 -3.87
C VAL A 257 20.77 -5.58 -4.52
N GLU A 258 21.89 -6.31 -4.58
CA GLU A 258 23.12 -5.80 -5.19
C GLU A 258 22.95 -5.46 -6.67
N GLN A 259 22.32 -6.35 -7.44
CA GLN A 259 22.08 -6.14 -8.86
C GLN A 259 21.29 -4.85 -9.12
N VAL A 260 20.19 -4.68 -8.37
CA VAL A 260 19.27 -3.55 -8.54
C VAL A 260 19.90 -2.25 -8.03
N LEU A 261 20.45 -2.23 -6.82
CA LEU A 261 21.05 -1.01 -6.27
C LEU A 261 22.27 -0.54 -7.06
N ARG A 262 23.11 -1.47 -7.55
CA ARG A 262 24.23 -1.12 -8.42
C ARG A 262 23.72 -0.46 -9.70
N HIS A 263 22.74 -1.07 -10.36
CA HIS A 263 22.16 -0.53 -11.58
C HIS A 263 21.57 0.87 -11.34
N TRP A 264 20.77 1.04 -10.29
CA TRP A 264 20.20 2.35 -9.96
C TRP A 264 21.25 3.39 -9.65
N LYS A 265 22.22 3.08 -8.79
CA LYS A 265 23.22 4.05 -8.35
C LYS A 265 24.22 4.41 -9.47
N VAL A 266 24.62 3.44 -10.28
CA VAL A 266 25.74 3.60 -11.23
C VAL A 266 25.27 3.86 -12.65
N GLU A 267 24.18 3.21 -13.09
CA GLU A 267 23.80 3.16 -14.50
C GLU A 267 22.59 4.04 -14.81
N SER A 268 21.60 4.08 -13.91
CA SER A 268 20.35 4.83 -14.14
C SER A 268 20.20 6.10 -13.32
N ASN A 269 21.09 6.39 -12.36
CA ASN A 269 20.97 7.52 -11.43
C ASN A 269 19.60 7.56 -10.71
N TRP A 270 19.23 6.43 -10.10
CA TRP A 270 17.97 6.23 -9.34
C TRP A 270 16.69 6.31 -10.18
N LEU A 271 16.82 6.16 -11.50
CA LEU A 271 15.68 6.03 -12.41
C LEU A 271 15.25 4.57 -12.52
N VAL A 272 13.95 4.33 -12.57
CA VAL A 272 13.39 3.00 -12.86
C VAL A 272 13.20 2.93 -14.38
N LEU A 273 13.91 2.02 -15.04
CA LEU A 273 13.95 1.94 -16.49
C LEU A 273 12.98 0.88 -17.05
N ASP A 274 12.46 1.13 -18.24
CA ASP A 274 11.68 0.22 -19.08
C ASP A 274 12.62 -0.61 -20.00
N HIS A 275 12.07 -1.53 -20.81
CA HIS A 275 12.87 -2.43 -21.65
C HIS A 275 13.76 -1.69 -22.68
N ASP A 276 13.35 -0.51 -23.10
CA ASP A 276 14.04 0.32 -24.09
C ASP A 276 15.02 1.31 -23.43
N GLY A 277 15.17 1.24 -22.10
CA GLY A 277 16.00 2.13 -21.31
C GLY A 277 15.35 3.48 -20.99
N THR A 278 14.08 3.69 -21.35
CA THR A 278 13.36 4.91 -20.98
C THR A 278 12.88 4.87 -19.52
N PRO A 279 12.80 6.01 -18.82
CA PRO A 279 12.24 6.03 -17.46
C PRO A 279 10.75 5.67 -17.44
N THR A 280 10.32 4.89 -16.45
CA THR A 280 8.92 4.47 -16.28
C THR A 280 8.04 5.53 -15.63
N GLY A 281 8.60 6.67 -15.22
CA GLY A 281 7.92 7.72 -14.44
C GLY A 281 7.76 7.36 -12.96
N SER A 282 8.34 6.24 -12.52
CA SER A 282 8.32 5.78 -11.12
C SER A 282 9.68 5.95 -10.43
N ASP A 283 10.40 6.98 -10.87
CA ASP A 283 11.76 7.24 -10.45
C ASP A 283 11.85 7.35 -8.93
N ILE A 284 12.87 6.70 -8.38
CA ILE A 284 13.16 6.70 -6.95
C ILE A 284 14.25 7.73 -6.62
N ASN A 285 14.39 8.75 -7.46
CA ASN A 285 15.34 9.85 -7.27
C ASN A 285 14.90 10.85 -6.17
N SER A 286 14.02 10.42 -5.27
CA SER A 286 13.65 11.19 -4.08
C SER A 286 14.45 10.69 -2.87
N PRO A 287 14.85 11.58 -1.95
CA PRO A 287 15.71 11.24 -0.82
C PRO A 287 15.21 10.04 -0.01
N ASP A 288 13.94 10.03 0.36
CA ASP A 288 13.28 8.96 1.12
C ASP A 288 13.43 7.57 0.47
N TRP A 289 13.15 7.43 -0.83
CA TRP A 289 13.27 6.15 -1.52
C TRP A 289 14.72 5.68 -1.68
N GLN A 290 15.66 6.62 -1.86
CA GLN A 290 17.09 6.31 -1.87
C GLN A 290 17.57 5.83 -0.50
N LEU A 291 17.12 6.48 0.59
CA LEU A 291 17.47 6.10 1.95
C LEU A 291 17.06 4.65 2.25
N ILE A 292 15.83 4.30 1.88
CA ILE A 292 15.30 2.94 2.07
C ILE A 292 16.12 1.93 1.27
N GLY A 293 16.35 2.20 -0.01
CA GLY A 293 17.19 1.34 -0.85
C GLY A 293 18.59 1.16 -0.27
N LEU A 294 19.21 2.23 0.23
CA LEU A 294 20.52 2.19 0.89
C LEU A 294 20.48 1.44 2.23
N ARG A 295 19.40 1.51 3.02
CA ARG A 295 19.26 0.74 4.27
C ARG A 295 19.14 -0.76 3.99
N ILE A 296 18.37 -1.13 2.96
CA ILE A 296 18.29 -2.52 2.47
C ILE A 296 19.68 -2.97 2.00
N GLY A 297 20.35 -2.14 1.19
CA GLY A 297 21.72 -2.41 0.73
C GLY A 297 22.71 -2.58 1.88
N ALA A 298 22.63 -1.73 2.90
CA ALA A 298 23.51 -1.78 4.06
C ALA A 298 23.26 -3.02 4.94
N THR A 299 22.02 -3.52 4.97
CA THR A 299 21.69 -4.80 5.60
C THR A 299 22.22 -5.98 4.78
N ALA A 300 22.11 -5.92 3.45
CA ALA A 300 22.53 -7.00 2.56
C ALA A 300 24.05 -7.11 2.36
N HIS A 301 24.72 -5.97 2.19
CA HIS A 301 26.14 -5.80 1.86
C HIS A 301 26.71 -4.58 2.62
N PRO A 302 26.89 -4.67 3.95
CA PRO A 302 27.31 -3.55 4.79
C PRO A 302 28.63 -2.91 4.33
N GLU A 303 29.56 -3.72 3.82
CA GLU A 303 30.86 -3.27 3.35
C GLU A 303 30.78 -2.30 2.15
N LYS A 304 29.66 -2.30 1.42
CA LYS A 304 29.43 -1.43 0.26
C LYS A 304 28.52 -0.25 0.59
N TYR A 305 27.46 -0.47 1.35
CA TYR A 305 26.36 0.48 1.46
C TYR A 305 26.23 1.14 2.84
N GLU A 306 26.83 0.61 3.90
CA GLU A 306 26.65 1.17 5.27
C GLU A 306 27.12 2.62 5.36
N ALA A 307 28.28 2.96 4.79
CA ALA A 307 28.78 4.34 4.77
C ALA A 307 27.88 5.28 3.95
N LEU A 308 27.34 4.79 2.83
CA LEU A 308 26.42 5.55 1.98
C LEU A 308 25.08 5.79 2.69
N TYR A 309 24.56 4.75 3.36
CA TYR A 309 23.36 4.84 4.17
C TYR A 309 23.52 5.88 5.28
N LYS A 310 24.58 5.78 6.09
CA LYS A 310 24.84 6.74 7.18
C LYS A 310 24.95 8.18 6.68
N TYR A 311 25.61 8.39 5.54
CA TYR A 311 25.68 9.70 4.91
C TYR A 311 24.30 10.22 4.47
N ALA A 312 23.48 9.36 3.84
CA ALA A 312 22.12 9.70 3.42
C ALA A 312 21.21 9.98 4.62
N ALA A 313 21.24 9.13 5.65
CA ALA A 313 20.47 9.27 6.88
C ALA A 313 20.81 10.59 7.60
N ALA A 314 22.11 10.89 7.76
CA ALA A 314 22.57 12.12 8.38
C ALA A 314 22.10 13.38 7.60
N LYS A 315 22.07 13.32 6.27
CA LYS A 315 21.51 14.41 5.45
C LYS A 315 20.00 14.55 5.60
N MET A 316 19.29 13.44 5.70
CA MET A 316 17.82 13.43 5.73
C MET A 316 17.23 13.74 7.10
N LEU A 317 17.98 13.52 8.19
CA LEU A 317 17.62 14.02 9.52
C LEU A 317 17.41 15.55 9.56
N TYR A 318 17.99 16.29 8.61
CA TYR A 318 17.81 17.73 8.45
C TYR A 318 16.64 18.13 7.54
N LEU A 319 16.04 17.19 6.81
CA LEU A 319 14.88 17.46 5.95
C LEU A 319 13.62 17.13 6.74
N GLY A 320 12.89 18.18 7.11
CA GLY A 320 11.66 18.09 7.90
C GLY A 320 10.63 17.18 7.27
N GLN A 321 9.78 16.60 8.15
CA GLN A 321 8.60 15.77 7.91
C GLN A 321 8.26 15.54 6.43
N ALA A 322 8.24 14.26 6.01
CA ALA A 322 7.54 13.85 4.80
C ALA A 322 6.22 14.63 4.74
N SER A 323 6.08 15.50 3.73
CA SER A 323 4.98 16.46 3.72
C SER A 323 3.70 15.67 3.83
N MET A 324 2.89 15.99 4.86
CA MET A 324 1.49 15.62 4.84
C MET A 324 0.99 16.10 3.49
N GLY A 325 0.46 15.17 2.68
CA GLY A 325 -0.41 15.57 1.59
C GLY A 325 -1.43 16.54 2.14
N ASP A 326 -1.74 17.58 1.38
CA ASP A 326 -2.67 18.59 1.85
C ASP A 326 -4.01 17.91 2.17
N TRP A 327 -4.67 18.32 3.25
CA TRP A 327 -5.95 17.75 3.72
C TRP A 327 -7.01 17.55 2.60
N PRO A 328 -7.08 18.42 1.57
CA PRO A 328 -7.97 18.23 0.42
C PRO A 328 -7.67 17.04 -0.50
N ASN A 329 -6.43 16.51 -0.51
CA ASN A 329 -6.02 15.40 -1.37
C ASN A 329 -6.06 14.04 -0.66
N ALA A 330 -6.25 14.04 0.65
CA ALA A 330 -6.22 12.87 1.51
C ALA A 330 -7.14 11.71 1.06
N GLY A 331 -8.34 12.02 0.55
CA GLY A 331 -9.28 11.00 0.03
C GLY A 331 -8.76 10.31 -1.24
N PHE A 332 -8.03 11.05 -2.07
CA PHE A 332 -7.33 10.52 -3.25
C PHE A 332 -6.02 9.83 -2.89
N GLU A 333 -5.38 10.25 -1.80
CA GLU A 333 -4.06 9.80 -1.35
C GLU A 333 -4.11 8.64 -0.34
N TYR A 334 -5.27 8.20 0.15
CA TYR A 334 -5.38 7.07 1.10
C TYR A 334 -4.60 5.83 0.63
N TYR A 335 -4.76 5.47 -0.65
CA TYR A 335 -3.99 4.38 -1.26
C TYR A 335 -2.49 4.71 -1.31
N ALA A 336 -2.11 5.95 -1.65
CA ALA A 336 -0.71 6.39 -1.65
C ALA A 336 -0.08 6.34 -0.25
N TRP A 337 -0.84 6.63 0.81
CA TRP A 337 -0.37 6.50 2.19
C TRP A 337 -0.14 5.05 2.58
N MET A 338 -1.05 4.15 2.23
CA MET A 338 -0.86 2.71 2.48
C MET A 338 0.41 2.18 1.79
N LEU A 339 0.69 2.67 0.58
CA LEU A 339 1.92 2.36 -0.16
C LEU A 339 3.17 2.93 0.51
N ALA A 340 3.10 4.18 1.01
CA ALA A 340 4.18 4.77 1.81
C ALA A 340 4.42 4.00 3.12
N GLY A 341 3.37 3.37 3.66
CA GLY A 341 3.44 2.47 4.82
C GLY A 341 4.43 1.31 4.62
N ASN A 342 4.44 0.66 3.45
CA ASN A 342 5.41 -0.40 3.12
C ASN A 342 6.86 0.10 3.20
N SER A 343 7.09 1.25 2.58
CA SER A 343 8.39 1.90 2.48
C SER A 343 8.91 2.33 3.86
N MET A 344 8.06 2.95 4.68
CA MET A 344 8.41 3.35 6.05
C MET A 344 8.61 2.14 6.97
N PHE A 345 7.76 1.12 6.86
CA PHE A 345 7.93 -0.13 7.60
C PHE A 345 9.27 -0.78 7.30
N THR A 346 9.64 -0.87 6.02
CA THR A 346 10.93 -1.40 5.58
C THR A 346 12.09 -0.63 6.21
N LEU A 347 12.07 0.70 6.18
CA LEU A 347 13.11 1.54 6.79
C LEU A 347 13.25 1.29 8.29
N ILE A 348 12.13 1.35 9.02
CA ILE A 348 12.09 1.21 10.47
C ILE A 348 12.51 -0.19 10.90
N LEU A 349 12.05 -1.23 10.19
CA LEU A 349 12.33 -2.63 10.48
C LEU A 349 13.84 -2.94 10.39
N LEU A 350 14.52 -2.37 9.41
CA LEU A 350 15.95 -2.56 9.13
C LEU A 350 16.87 -1.55 9.82
N GLU A 351 16.33 -0.53 10.46
CA GLU A 351 17.14 0.45 11.19
C GLU A 351 17.64 -0.18 12.50
N ASP A 352 18.94 -0.17 12.71
CA ASP A 352 19.60 -0.71 13.90
C ASP A 352 19.98 0.39 14.91
N ASP A 353 20.11 1.64 14.46
CA ASP A 353 20.32 2.79 15.32
C ASP A 353 19.00 3.17 16.04
N PRO A 354 18.94 3.09 17.38
CA PRO A 354 17.71 3.31 18.12
C PRO A 354 17.20 4.76 18.06
N ASP A 355 18.08 5.74 17.85
CA ASP A 355 17.71 7.15 17.77
C ASP A 355 17.11 7.46 16.40
N LEU A 356 17.73 6.95 15.32
CA LEU A 356 17.16 7.00 13.97
C LEU A 356 15.84 6.25 13.90
N ARG A 357 15.75 5.05 14.48
CA ARG A 357 14.52 4.25 14.49
C ARG A 357 13.39 5.01 15.18
N ASN A 358 13.66 5.59 16.36
CA ASN A 358 12.69 6.41 17.07
C ASN A 358 12.29 7.65 16.27
N HIS A 359 13.22 8.30 15.58
CA HIS A 359 12.91 9.42 14.68
C HIS A 359 11.96 9.00 13.55
N TYR A 360 12.23 7.90 12.86
CA TYR A 360 11.38 7.40 11.78
C TYR A 360 9.99 6.94 12.28
N ILE A 361 9.93 6.27 13.43
CA ILE A 361 8.65 5.91 14.07
C ILE A 361 7.86 7.17 14.39
N LYS A 362 8.50 8.21 14.94
CA LYS A 362 7.81 9.49 15.21
C LYS A 362 7.23 10.12 13.95
N LEU A 363 7.98 10.12 12.84
CA LEU A 363 7.48 10.61 11.56
C LEU A 363 6.25 9.82 11.10
N TYR A 364 6.31 8.50 11.14
CA TYR A 364 5.19 7.63 10.78
C TYR A 364 3.95 7.90 11.65
N GLN A 365 4.14 7.96 12.97
CA GLN A 365 3.05 8.13 13.93
C GLN A 365 2.40 9.50 13.81
N SER A 366 3.20 10.58 13.74
CA SER A 366 2.67 11.96 13.67
C SER A 366 2.07 12.32 12.31
N GLY A 367 2.50 11.66 11.23
CA GLY A 367 2.00 11.89 9.88
C GLY A 367 0.93 10.86 9.52
N MET A 368 1.38 9.70 9.04
CA MET A 368 0.53 8.70 8.39
C MET A 368 -0.48 8.06 9.36
N TYR A 369 -0.02 7.54 10.51
CA TYR A 369 -0.93 6.84 11.42
C TYR A 369 -1.93 7.76 12.10
N ASN A 370 -1.52 8.99 12.43
CA ASN A 370 -2.44 9.96 13.02
C ASN A 370 -3.68 10.22 12.15
N THR A 371 -3.53 10.14 10.83
CA THR A 371 -4.64 10.26 9.88
C THR A 371 -5.44 8.98 9.73
N LEU A 372 -4.83 7.80 9.91
CA LEU A 372 -5.45 6.50 9.61
C LEU A 372 -6.02 5.77 10.83
N LYS A 373 -5.62 6.13 12.05
CA LYS A 373 -5.84 5.36 13.30
C LYS A 373 -7.27 4.98 13.60
N TYR A 374 -8.27 5.72 13.10
CA TYR A 374 -9.69 5.46 13.37
C TYR A 374 -10.44 4.84 12.18
N HIS A 375 -9.75 4.59 11.07
CA HIS A 375 -10.36 4.02 9.87
C HIS A 375 -10.60 2.51 9.97
N ARG A 376 -10.33 1.89 11.13
CA ARG A 376 -10.40 0.45 11.35
C ARG A 376 -9.73 -0.33 10.21
N ASN A 377 -8.45 -0.04 10.00
CA ASN A 377 -7.64 -0.69 8.98
C ASN A 377 -6.59 -1.59 9.67
N ALA A 378 -6.81 -2.90 9.61
CA ALA A 378 -5.95 -3.89 10.25
C ALA A 378 -4.47 -3.74 9.85
N TYR A 379 -4.17 -3.39 8.60
CA TYR A 379 -2.79 -3.20 8.16
C TYR A 379 -2.12 -2.00 8.86
N ALA A 380 -2.76 -0.82 8.86
CA ALA A 380 -2.20 0.36 9.53
C ALA A 380 -2.07 0.15 11.05
N ASN A 381 -3.05 -0.53 11.66
CA ASN A 381 -3.05 -0.87 13.08
C ASN A 381 -1.94 -1.88 13.43
N ILE A 382 -1.73 -2.91 12.61
CA ILE A 382 -0.61 -3.86 12.79
C ILE A 382 0.73 -3.13 12.72
N LEU A 383 0.94 -2.26 11.72
CA LEU A 383 2.17 -1.47 11.62
C LEU A 383 2.40 -0.59 12.87
N HIS A 384 1.34 0.08 13.35
CA HIS A 384 1.42 0.86 14.58
C HIS A 384 1.83 0.01 15.78
N LEU A 385 1.17 -1.15 16.00
CA LEU A 385 1.47 -2.05 17.10
C LEU A 385 2.91 -2.58 17.03
N VAL A 386 3.39 -2.95 15.84
CA VAL A 386 4.79 -3.38 15.65
C VAL A 386 5.77 -2.28 16.02
N PHE A 387 5.51 -1.02 15.64
CA PHE A 387 6.38 0.09 16.00
C PHE A 387 6.33 0.42 17.48
N MET A 388 5.15 0.34 18.12
CA MET A 388 5.05 0.48 19.56
C MET A 388 5.91 -0.58 20.25
N GLU A 389 5.87 -1.83 19.78
CA GLU A 389 6.71 -2.89 20.33
C GLU A 389 8.22 -2.66 20.21
N MET A 390 8.66 -1.95 19.16
CA MET A 390 10.07 -1.61 18.96
C MET A 390 10.58 -0.47 19.88
N LEU A 391 9.68 0.30 20.49
CA LEU A 391 10.02 1.43 21.34
C LEU A 391 10.21 1.03 22.81
N LYS A 392 11.09 1.75 23.52
CA LYS A 392 11.17 1.67 24.97
C LYS A 392 9.92 2.28 25.61
N LYS A 393 9.57 1.83 26.82
CA LYS A 393 8.36 2.27 27.53
C LYS A 393 8.26 3.79 27.65
N GLU A 394 9.38 4.48 27.89
CA GLU A 394 9.44 5.94 28.03
C GLU A 394 9.15 6.65 26.70
N GLN A 395 9.55 6.05 25.58
CA GLN A 395 9.31 6.58 24.24
C GLN A 395 7.86 6.34 23.79
N ARG A 396 7.22 5.24 24.22
CA ARG A 396 5.82 4.92 23.89
C ARG A 396 4.83 5.94 24.46
N ILE A 397 5.16 6.57 25.60
CA ILE A 397 4.28 7.54 26.29
C ILE A 397 3.84 8.68 25.35
N GLN A 398 4.72 9.13 24.44
CA GLN A 398 4.41 10.23 23.52
C GLN A 398 3.35 9.87 22.46
N PHE A 399 3.08 8.58 22.26
CA PHE A 399 2.11 8.07 21.29
C PHE A 399 0.85 7.50 21.95
N ASN A 400 0.78 7.53 23.29
CA ASN A 400 -0.36 7.03 24.02
C ASN A 400 -1.62 7.83 23.66
N ASN A 401 -2.66 7.13 23.21
CA ASN A 401 -3.97 7.69 22.93
C ASN A 401 -4.98 7.18 23.97
N PRO A 402 -5.38 8.00 24.96
CA PRO A 402 -6.31 7.57 26.00
C PRO A 402 -7.67 7.10 25.46
N ASP A 403 -8.11 7.67 24.33
CA ASP A 403 -9.42 7.39 23.74
C ASP A 403 -9.38 6.14 22.84
N TYR A 404 -8.19 5.68 22.46
CA TYR A 404 -8.01 4.48 21.64
C TYR A 404 -6.65 3.83 21.94
N PRO A 405 -6.49 3.22 23.14
CA PRO A 405 -5.22 2.65 23.59
C PRO A 405 -4.83 1.40 22.80
N ASP A 406 -3.55 1.04 22.80
CA ASP A 406 -2.99 -0.10 22.05
C ASP A 406 -3.74 -1.43 22.26
N LYS A 407 -4.32 -1.64 23.45
CA LYS A 407 -5.16 -2.82 23.74
C LYS A 407 -6.42 -2.88 22.86
N ASP A 408 -7.02 -1.73 22.57
CA ASP A 408 -8.25 -1.60 21.79
C ASP A 408 -7.92 -1.59 20.30
N VAL A 409 -6.75 -1.04 19.92
CA VAL A 409 -6.16 -1.22 18.57
C VAL A 409 -5.94 -2.71 18.27
N LYS A 410 -5.38 -3.47 19.22
CA LYS A 410 -5.19 -4.93 19.08
C LYS A 410 -6.52 -5.68 18.97
N TRP A 411 -7.50 -5.32 19.80
CA TRP A 411 -8.84 -5.91 19.73
C TRP A 411 -9.50 -5.59 18.38
N ASP A 412 -9.35 -4.37 17.85
CA ASP A 412 -9.88 -3.99 16.54
C ASP A 412 -9.29 -4.85 15.41
N VAL A 413 -7.99 -5.15 15.44
CA VAL A 413 -7.37 -6.07 14.47
C VAL A 413 -8.01 -7.47 14.55
N LEU A 414 -8.23 -7.99 15.76
CA LEU A 414 -8.86 -9.31 15.96
C LEU A 414 -10.31 -9.32 15.50
N ASP A 415 -11.09 -8.28 15.83
CA ASP A 415 -12.47 -8.13 15.39
C ASP A 415 -12.56 -8.08 13.86
N GLN A 416 -11.70 -7.31 13.19
CA GLN A 416 -11.66 -7.25 11.73
C GLN A 416 -11.34 -8.61 11.09
N LEU A 417 -10.39 -9.35 11.64
CA LEU A 417 -10.06 -10.70 11.16
C LEU A 417 -11.22 -11.68 11.38
N TRP A 418 -11.88 -11.61 12.53
CA TRP A 418 -13.05 -12.44 12.85
C TRP A 418 -14.24 -12.12 11.95
N ARG A 419 -14.55 -10.85 11.73
CA ARG A 419 -15.61 -10.45 10.79
C ARG A 419 -15.27 -10.82 9.36
N PHE A 420 -13.99 -10.75 8.98
CA PHE A 420 -13.56 -11.27 7.68
C PHE A 420 -13.85 -12.77 7.58
N HIS A 421 -13.63 -13.54 8.65
CA HIS A 421 -14.06 -14.94 8.71
C HIS A 421 -15.58 -15.10 8.51
N GLU A 422 -16.38 -14.38 9.30
CA GLU A 422 -17.85 -14.51 9.33
C GLU A 422 -18.55 -13.94 8.08
N SER A 423 -17.88 -13.07 7.33
CA SER A 423 -18.43 -12.39 6.15
C SER A 423 -18.78 -13.31 4.98
N ASN A 424 -18.46 -14.61 5.03
CA ASN A 424 -18.46 -15.55 3.91
C ASN A 424 -17.50 -15.17 2.76
N TRP A 425 -16.70 -14.09 2.89
CA TRP A 425 -15.62 -13.74 1.96
C TRP A 425 -14.36 -14.56 2.20
N CYS A 426 -14.36 -15.35 3.27
CA CYS A 426 -13.21 -16.10 3.73
C CYS A 426 -13.58 -17.59 3.85
N PRO A 427 -12.69 -18.52 3.43
CA PRO A 427 -11.40 -18.28 2.81
C PRO A 427 -11.50 -17.82 1.33
N ILE A 428 -12.69 -17.77 0.73
CA ILE A 428 -12.84 -17.45 -0.70
C ILE A 428 -13.41 -16.06 -0.95
N ARG A 429 -12.57 -15.21 -1.53
CA ARG A 429 -13.04 -14.04 -2.26
C ARG A 429 -13.68 -14.51 -3.57
N ASN A 430 -15.01 -14.53 -3.62
CA ASN A 430 -15.72 -14.69 -4.89
C ASN A 430 -15.61 -13.36 -5.66
N TYR A 431 -14.80 -13.33 -6.71
CA TYR A 431 -14.71 -12.17 -7.61
C TYR A 431 -15.80 -12.16 -8.68
N ASN A 432 -16.79 -13.06 -8.63
CA ASN A 432 -18.01 -12.89 -9.42
C ASN A 432 -18.73 -11.62 -8.95
N LEU A 433 -18.48 -10.52 -9.66
CA LEU A 433 -18.99 -9.20 -9.28
C LEU A 433 -20.51 -9.11 -9.38
N SER A 434 -21.18 -10.08 -10.03
CA SER A 434 -22.65 -10.15 -10.08
C SER A 434 -23.28 -10.63 -8.78
N ASP A 435 -22.52 -11.34 -7.92
CA ASP A 435 -23.03 -11.87 -6.65
C ASP A 435 -22.80 -10.93 -5.47
N ARG A 436 -22.13 -9.77 -5.66
CA ARG A 436 -21.66 -8.85 -4.58
C ARG A 436 -22.70 -8.59 -3.49
N PRO A 437 -22.63 -9.27 -2.33
CA PRO A 437 -23.37 -8.87 -1.15
C PRO A 437 -22.36 -8.13 -0.27
N HIS A 438 -22.50 -6.80 -0.17
CA HIS A 438 -21.80 -5.96 0.81
C HIS A 438 -20.31 -5.70 0.53
N SER A 439 -19.99 -4.58 -0.12
CA SER A 439 -18.61 -4.07 -0.08
C SER A 439 -18.24 -3.74 1.37
N THR A 440 -17.03 -4.08 1.80
CA THR A 440 -16.45 -3.71 3.12
C THR A 440 -16.17 -2.21 3.28
N ARG A 441 -16.77 -1.33 2.46
CA ARG A 441 -16.63 0.14 2.56
C ARG A 441 -17.26 0.72 3.83
N THR A 442 -18.05 -0.05 4.56
CA THR A 442 -18.58 0.37 5.87
C THR A 442 -17.48 0.23 6.92
N THR A 443 -16.73 1.29 7.17
CA THR A 443 -15.68 1.33 8.20
C THR A 443 -16.27 1.37 9.60
N SER A 444 -17.50 1.86 9.77
CA SER A 444 -18.17 2.01 11.06
C SER A 444 -19.06 0.82 11.40
N LEU A 445 -18.87 0.38 12.65
CA LEU A 445 -19.70 -0.64 13.28
C LEU A 445 -20.99 -0.06 13.87
N ASN A 446 -21.03 1.24 14.12
CA ASN A 446 -22.22 1.91 14.62
C ASN A 446 -23.22 2.04 13.44
N PRO A 447 -24.44 1.48 13.51
CA PRO A 447 -25.41 1.53 12.41
C PRO A 447 -25.79 2.95 11.97
N GLU A 448 -25.82 3.91 12.89
CA GLU A 448 -26.12 5.32 12.61
C GLU A 448 -24.97 6.02 11.87
N ILE A 449 -23.72 5.71 12.25
CA ILE A 449 -22.52 6.21 11.56
C ILE A 449 -22.32 5.47 10.24
N ARG A 450 -22.58 4.16 10.17
CA ARG A 450 -22.53 3.36 8.95
C ARG A 450 -23.48 3.90 7.88
N LYS A 451 -24.69 4.29 8.28
CA LYS A 451 -25.66 4.94 7.39
C LYS A 451 -25.12 6.28 6.88
N LYS A 452 -24.36 7.00 7.70
CA LYS A 452 -23.63 8.20 7.30
C LYS A 452 -22.44 7.85 6.41
N GLU A 453 -21.55 6.92 6.71
CA GLU A 453 -20.39 6.61 5.83
C GLU A 453 -20.76 6.10 4.44
N LEU A 454 -21.89 5.39 4.31
CA LEU A 454 -22.43 5.01 3.00
C LEU A 454 -22.88 6.24 2.21
N ASP A 455 -23.28 7.31 2.90
CA ASP A 455 -23.80 8.53 2.28
C ASP A 455 -23.65 9.79 3.17
N PRO A 456 -22.41 10.26 3.44
CA PRO A 456 -22.10 11.06 4.65
C PRO A 456 -22.77 12.41 4.71
N THR A 457 -23.27 12.85 3.57
CA THR A 457 -23.91 14.15 3.42
C THR A 457 -24.94 14.18 2.30
N ARG A 458 -25.36 13.06 1.70
CA ARG A 458 -26.33 13.15 0.58
C ARG A 458 -27.64 13.73 1.02
N GLU A 459 -28.19 13.31 2.15
CA GLU A 459 -29.44 13.90 2.65
C GLU A 459 -29.23 15.40 2.99
N LYS A 460 -28.14 15.75 3.70
CA LYS A 460 -27.79 17.14 4.03
C LYS A 460 -27.55 18.04 2.80
N TRP A 461 -26.87 17.54 1.76
CA TRP A 461 -26.55 18.30 0.54
C TRP A 461 -27.67 18.26 -0.48
N LEU A 462 -28.46 17.18 -0.57
CA LEU A 462 -29.72 17.19 -1.32
C LEU A 462 -30.66 18.20 -0.68
N ASP A 463 -30.84 18.18 0.64
CA ASP A 463 -31.62 19.20 1.37
C ASP A 463 -31.08 20.61 1.09
N PHE A 464 -29.76 20.82 1.11
CA PHE A 464 -29.18 22.11 0.74
C PHE A 464 -29.46 22.48 -0.73
N ILE A 465 -29.28 21.55 -1.66
CA ILE A 465 -29.44 21.79 -3.10
C ILE A 465 -30.91 22.07 -3.44
N GLU A 466 -31.83 21.35 -2.81
CA GLU A 466 -33.28 21.39 -3.06
C GLU A 466 -33.95 22.56 -2.31
N GLU A 467 -33.56 22.82 -1.05
CA GLU A 467 -34.28 23.75 -0.16
C GLU A 467 -33.56 25.09 0.06
N HIS A 468 -32.24 25.19 -0.18
CA HIS A 468 -31.51 26.44 0.09
C HIS A 468 -31.65 27.44 -1.08
N PRO A 469 -31.78 28.77 -0.84
CA PRO A 469 -31.98 29.77 -1.89
C PRO A 469 -30.92 29.83 -3.00
N ILE A 470 -29.73 29.29 -2.73
CA ILE A 470 -28.63 29.17 -3.70
C ILE A 470 -28.29 27.70 -4.02
N GLY A 471 -29.01 26.74 -3.46
CA GLY A 471 -28.79 25.30 -3.64
C GLY A 471 -28.86 24.88 -5.11
N TRP A 472 -29.82 25.43 -5.85
CA TRP A 472 -30.00 25.18 -7.29
C TRP A 472 -28.75 25.48 -8.15
N MET A 473 -27.87 26.40 -7.71
CA MET A 473 -26.63 26.71 -8.43
C MET A 473 -25.61 25.56 -8.38
N TYR A 474 -25.84 24.60 -7.48
CA TYR A 474 -25.02 23.43 -7.24
C TYR A 474 -25.71 22.14 -7.67
N SER A 475 -26.83 22.20 -8.40
CA SER A 475 -27.54 21.01 -8.89
C SER A 475 -26.69 20.10 -9.78
N TRP A 476 -25.72 20.67 -10.50
CA TRP A 476 -24.73 19.90 -11.28
C TRP A 476 -23.91 18.92 -10.44
N MET A 477 -23.81 19.16 -9.12
CA MET A 477 -23.14 18.24 -8.20
C MET A 477 -23.90 16.92 -8.04
N ILE A 478 -25.22 16.92 -8.21
CA ILE A 478 -26.03 15.69 -8.16
C ILE A 478 -25.51 14.70 -9.21
N ASP A 479 -25.31 15.17 -10.44
CA ASP A 479 -24.81 14.34 -11.55
C ASP A 479 -23.33 13.96 -11.38
N VAL A 480 -22.49 14.89 -10.91
CA VAL A 480 -21.03 14.68 -10.77
C VAL A 480 -20.70 13.69 -9.66
N PHE A 481 -21.41 13.78 -8.53
CA PHE A 481 -21.21 12.90 -7.38
C PHE A 481 -22.22 11.74 -7.33
N LYS A 482 -23.13 11.64 -8.31
CA LYS A 482 -24.18 10.61 -8.41
C LYS A 482 -25.09 10.54 -7.18
N MET A 483 -25.49 11.70 -6.67
CA MET A 483 -26.32 11.85 -5.45
C MET A 483 -27.78 11.43 -5.66
N ASP A 484 -28.20 11.08 -6.88
CA ASP A 484 -29.55 10.66 -7.25
C ASP A 484 -29.70 9.13 -7.39
N GLN A 485 -28.59 8.37 -7.39
CA GLN A 485 -28.63 6.91 -7.52
C GLN A 485 -28.88 6.26 -6.16
N GLU A 486 -29.98 5.51 -6.00
CA GLU A 486 -30.10 4.57 -4.89
C GLU A 486 -28.96 3.54 -5.00
N VAL A 487 -28.18 3.38 -3.93
CA VAL A 487 -27.01 2.48 -3.85
C VAL A 487 -27.45 1.05 -3.57
#